data_AF-A0A3P7FZX1-F1
#
_entry.id   AF-A0A3P7FZX1-F1
#
_cell.length_a   1.000
_cell.length_b   1.000
_cell.length_c   1.000
_cell.angle_alpha   90.00
_cell.angle_beta   90.00
_cell.angle_gamma   90.00
#
_symmetry.space_group_name_H-M   'P 1'
#
loop_
_entity.id
_entity.type
_entity.pdbx_description
1 polymer ?
#
loop_
_entity_poly.entity_id
_entity_poly.type
_entity_poly.pdbx_seq_one_letter_code
_entity_poly.pdbx_strand_id
1 'polypeptide(L)'
;MLTAFLLFLIIILVLITKYAKQTKQKIQEKWRMIRLINKLPGPTLLEILVKLLRLKLDREQFTSQLEAIFRKYAYKHDHGIVCLWFGFKPMLLLMRSSSAKVIFENKTLTHKTDDYDSVKQLIGEGLLAA
;
A
#
# COMPACT_ATOMS: atom_id res chain seq x y z
N MET A 1 -32.16 33.97 -21.21
CA MET A 1 -31.58 33.87 -19.85
C MET A 1 -31.99 32.58 -19.15
N LEU A 2 -33.30 32.34 -18.93
CA LEU A 2 -33.81 31.15 -18.21
C LEU A 2 -33.44 29.81 -18.89
N THR A 3 -33.53 29.73 -20.22
CA THR A 3 -33.17 28.53 -21.00
C THR A 3 -31.69 28.19 -20.90
N ALA A 4 -30.80 29.18 -20.98
CA ALA A 4 -29.36 28.99 -20.82
C ALA A 4 -29.00 28.51 -19.42
N PHE A 5 -29.67 29.04 -18.38
CA PHE A 5 -29.47 28.62 -17.00
C PHE A 5 -29.92 27.16 -16.77
N LEU A 6 -31.05 26.76 -17.36
CA LEU A 6 -31.53 25.37 -17.34
C LEU A 6 -30.54 24.41 -18.03
N LEU A 7 -30.01 24.77 -19.21
CA LEU A 7 -29.01 23.96 -19.90
C LEU A 7 -27.73 23.81 -19.06
N PHE A 8 -27.27 24.88 -18.42
CA PHE A 8 -26.09 24.84 -17.55
C PHE A 8 -26.30 23.92 -16.33
N LEU A 9 -27.46 23.99 -15.68
CA LEU A 9 -27.83 23.08 -14.59
C LEU A 9 -27.85 21.61 -15.02
N ILE A 10 -28.38 21.31 -16.21
CA ILE A 10 -28.39 19.94 -16.76
C ILE A 10 -26.95 19.45 -16.99
N ILE A 11 -26.07 20.28 -17.55
CA ILE A 11 -24.65 19.93 -17.75
C ILE A 11 -23.96 19.64 -16.42
N ILE A 12 -24.17 20.48 -15.40
CA ILE A 12 -23.63 20.25 -14.06
C ILE A 12 -24.13 18.92 -13.49
N LEU A 13 -25.43 18.63 -13.60
CA LEU A 13 -26.01 17.38 -13.11
C LEU A 13 -25.38 16.15 -13.81
N VAL A 14 -25.19 16.23 -15.13
CA VAL A 14 -24.54 15.17 -15.91
C VAL A 14 -23.08 14.99 -15.48
N LEU A 15 -22.34 16.07 -15.24
CA LEU A 15 -20.97 16.00 -14.73
C LEU A 15 -20.94 15.37 -13.34
N ILE A 16 -21.78 15.81 -12.41
CA ILE A 16 -21.87 15.27 -11.05
C ILE A 16 -22.16 13.76 -11.08
N THR A 17 -23.15 13.32 -11.84
CA THR A 17 -23.51 11.89 -11.93
C THR A 17 -22.37 11.06 -12.53
N LYS A 18 -21.70 11.56 -13.57
CA LYS A 18 -20.51 10.90 -14.16
C LYS A 18 -19.37 10.78 -13.15
N TYR A 19 -19.00 11.87 -12.48
CA TYR A 19 -17.95 11.87 -11.46
C TYR A 19 -18.30 10.99 -10.26
N ALA A 20 -19.55 11.01 -9.81
CA ALA A 20 -20.01 10.15 -8.72
C ALA A 20 -19.89 8.66 -9.10
N LYS A 21 -20.27 8.29 -10.32
CA LYS A 21 -20.14 6.90 -10.82
C LYS A 21 -18.68 6.47 -10.87
N GLN A 22 -17.79 7.29 -11.43
CA GLN A 22 -16.35 7.00 -11.48
C GLN A 22 -15.74 6.88 -10.08
N THR A 23 -16.12 7.77 -9.17
CA THR A 23 -15.63 7.77 -7.79
C THR A 23 -16.08 6.52 -7.06
N LYS A 24 -17.34 6.11 -7.22
CA LYS A 24 -17.88 4.87 -6.63
C LYS A 24 -17.13 3.64 -7.13
N GLN A 25 -16.85 3.56 -8.44
CA GLN A 25 -16.08 2.45 -9.01
C GLN A 25 -14.67 2.37 -8.42
N LYS A 26 -13.92 3.48 -8.41
CA LYS A 26 -12.58 3.55 -7.81
C LYS A 26 -12.58 3.18 -6.33
N ILE A 27 -13.59 3.64 -5.58
CA ILE A 27 -13.74 3.31 -4.16
C ILE A 27 -13.99 1.81 -3.99
N GLN A 28 -14.87 1.20 -4.79
CA GLN A 28 -15.14 -0.23 -4.74
C GLN A 28 -13.91 -1.09 -5.07
N GLU A 29 -13.13 -0.70 -6.07
CA GLU A 29 -11.87 -1.38 -6.42
C GLU A 29 -10.87 -1.29 -5.26
N LYS A 30 -10.69 -0.11 -4.66
CA LYS A 30 -9.84 0.08 -3.49
C LYS A 30 -10.30 -0.74 -2.29
N TRP A 31 -11.60 -0.77 -2.00
CA TRP A 31 -12.16 -1.60 -0.92
C TRP A 31 -11.98 -3.09 -1.18
N ARG A 32 -12.12 -3.53 -2.43
CA ARG A 32 -11.87 -4.92 -2.81
C ARG A 32 -10.40 -5.28 -2.57
N MET A 33 -9.47 -4.40 -2.95
CA MET A 33 -8.05 -4.57 -2.66
C MET A 33 -7.81 -4.66 -1.15
N ILE A 34 -8.26 -3.68 -0.36
CA ILE A 34 -8.12 -3.68 1.11
C ILE A 34 -8.66 -4.98 1.71
N ARG A 35 -9.82 -5.46 1.24
CA ARG A 35 -10.43 -6.70 1.73
C ARG A 35 -9.58 -7.93 1.41
N LEU A 36 -8.98 -8.00 0.22
CA LEU A 36 -8.09 -9.09 -0.16
C LEU A 36 -6.79 -9.05 0.66
N ILE A 37 -6.25 -7.86 0.87
CA ILE A 37 -5.02 -7.66 1.63
C ILE A 37 -5.20 -7.98 3.11
N ASN A 38 -6.33 -7.60 3.71
CA ASN A 38 -6.64 -7.91 5.10
C ASN A 38 -6.81 -9.42 5.37
N LYS A 39 -6.86 -10.27 4.33
CA LYS A 39 -6.77 -11.73 4.48
C LYS A 39 -5.34 -12.22 4.68
N LEU A 40 -4.35 -11.41 4.30
CA LEU A 40 -2.94 -11.71 4.54
C LEU A 40 -2.62 -11.45 6.02
N PRO A 41 -1.72 -12.25 6.61
CA PRO A 41 -1.26 -12.03 7.97
C PRO A 41 -0.56 -10.67 8.10
N GLY A 42 -1.08 -9.83 9.00
CA GLY A 42 -0.53 -8.51 9.26
C GLY A 42 -1.48 -7.65 10.09
N PRO A 43 -1.00 -6.52 10.63
CA PRO A 43 -1.87 -5.57 11.30
C PRO A 43 -2.73 -4.84 10.28
N THR A 44 -3.99 -4.61 10.64
CA THR A 44 -4.93 -3.85 9.79
C THR A 44 -4.49 -2.39 9.67
N LEU A 45 -5.00 -1.69 8.66
CA LEU A 45 -4.71 -0.26 8.43
C LEU A 45 -5.03 0.60 9.67
N LEU A 46 -6.10 0.27 10.39
CA LEU A 46 -6.46 0.90 11.66
C LEU A 46 -5.47 0.58 12.79
N GLU A 47 -5.04 -0.67 12.92
CA GLU A 47 -4.03 -1.05 13.93
C GLU A 47 -2.71 -0.32 13.70
N ILE A 48 -2.29 -0.18 12.44
CA ILE A 48 -1.07 0.56 12.09
C ILE A 48 -1.23 2.04 12.41
N LEU A 49 -2.36 2.67 12.07
CA LEU A 49 -2.63 4.06 12.42
C LEU A 49 -2.58 4.29 13.94
N VAL A 50 -3.22 3.42 14.72
CA VAL A 50 -3.20 3.49 16.19
C VAL A 50 -1.78 3.30 16.71
N LYS A 51 -1.00 2.38 16.14
CA LYS A 51 0.41 2.18 16.52
C LYS A 51 1.27 3.37 16.15
N LEU A 52 1.12 3.95 14.97
CA LEU A 52 1.80 5.17 14.52
C LEU A 52 1.54 6.35 15.47
N LEU A 53 0.30 6.50 15.94
CA LEU A 53 -0.03 7.54 16.92
C LEU A 53 0.63 7.30 18.29
N ARG A 54 0.93 6.05 18.65
CA ARG A 54 1.64 5.68 19.89
C ARG A 54 3.15 5.51 19.71
N LEU A 55 3.62 5.65 18.49
CA LEU A 55 4.98 5.33 18.09
C LEU A 55 5.89 6.43 18.62
N LYS A 56 6.86 6.03 19.45
CA LYS A 56 7.86 6.95 19.95
C LYS A 56 8.99 7.02 18.93
N LEU A 57 9.34 8.24 18.52
CA LEU A 57 10.42 8.51 17.55
C LEU A 57 11.83 8.30 18.12
N ASP A 58 11.93 7.79 19.34
CA ASP A 58 13.20 7.37 19.92
C ASP A 58 13.70 6.10 19.20
N ARG A 59 14.95 6.13 18.73
CA ARG A 59 15.49 5.18 17.75
C ARG A 59 15.41 3.74 18.25
N GLU A 60 15.79 3.52 19.51
CA GLU A 60 15.76 2.19 20.12
C GLU A 60 14.34 1.67 20.25
N GLN A 61 13.45 2.50 20.80
CA GLN A 61 12.04 2.13 21.02
C GLN A 61 11.30 1.86 19.72
N PHE A 62 11.56 2.65 18.67
CA PHE A 62 10.97 2.42 17.36
C PHE A 62 11.37 1.05 16.79
N THR A 63 12.66 0.73 16.85
CA THR A 63 13.19 -0.53 16.33
C THR A 63 12.60 -1.71 17.09
N SER A 64 12.55 -1.63 18.42
CA SER A 64 11.93 -2.67 19.25
C SER A 64 10.42 -2.82 19.00
N GLN A 65 9.69 -1.73 18.78
CA GLN A 65 8.26 -1.77 18.46
C GLN A 65 7.99 -2.42 17.10
N LEU A 66 8.80 -2.10 16.09
CA LEU A 66 8.74 -2.74 14.77
C LEU A 66 9.08 -4.22 14.86
N GLU A 67 10.16 -4.57 15.54
CA GLU A 67 10.55 -5.97 15.74
C GLU A 67 9.44 -6.78 16.43
N ALA A 68 8.80 -6.21 17.46
CA ALA A 68 7.67 -6.86 18.13
C ALA A 68 6.49 -7.09 17.18
N ILE A 69 6.21 -6.17 16.26
CA ILE A 69 5.20 -6.36 15.20
C ILE A 69 5.63 -7.51 14.30
N PHE A 70 6.85 -7.49 13.77
CA PHE A 70 7.32 -8.51 12.86
C PHE A 70 7.30 -9.90 13.49
N ARG A 71 7.84 -10.05 14.70
CA ARG A 71 7.81 -11.33 15.43
C ARG A 71 6.38 -11.83 15.65
N LYS A 72 5.43 -10.93 15.96
CA LYS A 72 4.03 -11.32 16.18
C LYS A 72 3.37 -11.94 14.94
N TYR A 73 3.66 -11.43 13.74
CA TYR A 73 2.99 -11.89 12.51
C TYR A 73 3.83 -12.87 11.68
N ALA A 74 5.16 -12.73 11.66
CA ALA A 74 6.08 -13.53 10.85
C ALA A 74 6.10 -15.01 11.26
N TYR A 75 5.91 -15.31 12.55
CA TYR A 75 5.87 -16.71 13.03
C TYR A 75 4.47 -17.31 13.08
N LYS A 76 3.43 -16.55 12.69
CA LYS A 76 2.05 -17.06 12.69
C LYS A 76 1.83 -18.10 11.58
N HIS A 77 2.59 -18.01 10.51
CA HIS A 77 2.52 -18.94 9.39
C HIS A 77 3.93 -19.34 8.95
N ASP A 78 4.08 -20.54 8.43
CA ASP A 78 5.38 -21.14 8.13
C ASP A 78 6.17 -20.39 7.04
N HIS A 79 5.43 -19.72 6.14
CA HIS A 79 5.95 -18.89 5.07
C HIS A 79 6.42 -17.50 5.54
N GLY A 80 6.02 -17.04 6.74
CA GLY A 80 6.43 -15.74 7.30
C GLY A 80 6.30 -14.54 6.37
N ILE A 81 5.25 -14.55 5.57
CA ILE A 81 4.79 -13.39 4.83
C ILE A 81 4.05 -12.48 5.82
N VAL A 82 4.33 -11.18 5.81
CA VAL A 82 3.64 -10.19 6.64
C VAL A 82 3.21 -9.02 5.77
N CYS A 83 1.95 -8.62 5.83
CA CYS A 83 1.49 -7.41 5.17
C CYS A 83 1.54 -6.21 6.12
N LEU A 84 2.22 -5.14 5.71
CA LEU A 84 2.23 -3.85 6.39
C LEU A 84 1.68 -2.76 5.48
N TRP A 85 0.82 -1.91 6.02
CA TRP A 85 0.34 -0.71 5.34
C TRP A 85 1.30 0.45 5.52
N PHE A 86 1.80 0.98 4.41
CA PHE A 86 2.51 2.25 4.33
C PHE A 86 1.56 3.31 3.74
N GLY A 87 0.90 4.04 4.64
CA GLY A 87 -0.20 4.93 4.27
C GLY A 87 -1.36 4.12 3.65
N PHE A 88 -1.69 4.41 2.39
CA PHE A 88 -2.71 3.69 1.63
C PHE A 88 -2.13 2.61 0.70
N LYS A 89 -0.81 2.42 0.70
CA LYS A 89 -0.15 1.37 -0.08
C LYS A 89 0.19 0.16 0.82
N PRO A 90 -0.32 -1.03 0.50
CA PRO A 90 0.01 -2.27 1.19
C PRO A 90 1.36 -2.79 0.70
N MET A 91 2.28 -3.10 1.61
CA MET A 91 3.54 -3.78 1.30
C MET A 91 3.54 -5.17 1.88
N LEU A 92 4.00 -6.12 1.09
CA LEU A 92 4.24 -7.50 1.47
C LEU A 92 5.70 -7.64 1.85
N LEU A 93 5.94 -8.08 3.07
CA LEU A 93 7.27 -8.29 3.62
C LEU A 93 7.51 -9.77 3.81
N LEU A 94 8.65 -10.25 3.31
CA LEU A 94 9.06 -11.63 3.37
C LEU A 94 10.09 -11.78 4.49
N MET A 95 9.66 -12.29 5.64
CA MET A 95 10.49 -12.39 6.84
C MET A 95 11.20 -13.75 6.96
N ARG A 96 10.90 -14.70 6.08
CA ARG A 96 11.51 -16.04 6.05
C ARG A 96 12.34 -16.22 4.79
N SER A 97 13.49 -16.85 4.95
CA SER A 97 14.41 -17.14 3.85
C SER A 97 13.78 -17.98 2.75
N SER A 98 12.93 -18.95 3.11
CA SER A 98 12.22 -19.80 2.15
C SER A 98 11.35 -19.00 1.19
N SER A 99 10.58 -18.03 1.69
CA SER A 99 9.72 -17.19 0.85
C SER A 99 10.51 -16.11 0.11
N ALA A 100 11.55 -15.55 0.73
CA ALA A 100 12.43 -14.59 0.05
C ALA A 100 13.19 -15.24 -1.11
N LYS A 101 13.63 -16.49 -0.94
CA LYS A 101 14.34 -17.28 -1.97
C LYS A 101 13.51 -17.39 -3.26
N VAL A 102 12.21 -17.63 -3.15
CA VAL A 102 11.32 -17.73 -4.32
C VAL A 102 11.32 -16.44 -5.14
N ILE A 103 11.41 -15.28 -4.51
CA ILE A 103 11.45 -13.99 -5.23
C ILE A 103 12.86 -13.72 -5.77
N PHE A 104 13.90 -13.91 -4.95
CA PHE A 104 15.28 -13.59 -5.36
C PHE A 104 15.87 -14.55 -6.40
N GLU A 105 15.40 -15.80 -6.46
CA GLU A 105 15.81 -16.74 -7.52
C GLU A 105 14.94 -16.64 -8.78
N ASN A 106 13.88 -15.83 -8.75
CA ASN A 106 12.99 -15.70 -9.88
C ASN A 106 13.60 -14.82 -10.98
N LYS A 107 13.88 -15.43 -12.14
CA LYS A 107 14.45 -14.76 -13.31
C LYS A 107 13.48 -13.79 -13.99
N THR A 108 12.18 -13.84 -13.69
CA THR A 108 11.19 -12.93 -14.29
C THR A 108 10.98 -11.65 -13.46
N LEU A 109 11.33 -11.67 -12.17
CA LEU A 109 11.21 -10.54 -11.25
C LEU A 109 12.55 -9.81 -11.09
N THR A 110 13.22 -9.54 -12.19
CA THR A 110 14.54 -8.87 -12.22
C THR A 110 14.46 -7.35 -12.14
N HIS A 111 13.31 -6.76 -12.49
CA HIS A 111 13.12 -5.31 -12.48
C HIS A 111 12.67 -4.83 -11.10
N LYS A 112 13.29 -3.75 -10.64
CA LYS A 112 12.90 -3.07 -9.40
C LYS A 112 11.58 -2.33 -9.62
N THR A 113 10.72 -2.34 -8.60
CA THR A 113 9.42 -1.66 -8.64
C THR A 113 9.58 -0.14 -8.68
N ASP A 114 8.51 0.55 -9.08
CA ASP A 114 8.38 2.03 -9.08
C ASP A 114 8.76 2.68 -7.73
N ASP A 115 8.80 1.90 -6.63
CA ASP A 115 9.28 2.36 -5.33
C ASP A 115 10.75 2.83 -5.38
N TYR A 116 11.54 2.37 -6.36
CA TYR A 116 12.92 2.80 -6.59
C TYR A 116 13.04 4.08 -7.43
N ASP A 117 11.96 4.65 -7.95
CA ASP A 117 12.04 5.84 -8.80
C ASP A 117 12.61 7.06 -8.05
N SER A 118 12.27 7.18 -6.76
CA SER A 118 12.88 8.20 -5.89
C SER A 118 14.38 7.99 -5.72
N VAL A 119 14.83 6.74 -5.70
CA VAL A 119 16.25 6.38 -5.61
C VAL A 119 16.95 6.65 -6.94
N LYS A 120 16.35 6.25 -8.07
CA LYS A 120 16.85 6.56 -9.43
C LYS A 120 17.05 8.05 -9.63
N GLN A 121 16.13 8.88 -9.12
CA GLN A 121 16.25 10.34 -9.22
C GLN A 121 17.46 10.89 -8.43
N LEU A 122 17.89 10.21 -7.37
CA LEU A 122 18.99 10.63 -6.51
C LEU A 122 20.36 10.13 -6.97
N ILE A 123 20.46 8.88 -7.41
CA ILE A 123 21.74 8.21 -7.75
C ILE A 123 21.90 7.86 -9.24
N GLY A 124 20.89 8.15 -10.07
CA GLY A 124 20.85 7.77 -11.49
C GLY A 124 20.50 6.30 -11.73
N GLU A 125 20.61 5.86 -12.99
CA GLU A 125 20.36 4.48 -13.42
C GLU A 125 21.57 3.55 -13.16
N GLY A 126 22.22 3.71 -12.01
CA GLY A 126 23.32 2.83 -11.61
C GLY A 126 22.86 1.40 -11.31
N LEU A 127 23.82 0.50 -11.05
CA LEU A 127 23.55 -0.91 -10.75
C LEU A 127 22.56 -1.13 -9.58
N LEU A 128 22.49 -0.17 -8.65
CA LEU A 128 21.58 -0.19 -7.51
C LEU A 128 20.14 0.19 -7.86
N ALA A 129 19.91 0.77 -9.04
CA ALA A 129 18.62 1.29 -9.47
C ALA A 129 18.10 0.64 -10.77
N ALA A 130 18.98 -0.05 -11.52
CA ALA A 130 18.66 -0.89 -12.67
C ALA A 130 17.77 -2.09 -12.33
#